data_AF-A0A1J5GJA8-F1
#
_entry.id   AF-A0A1J5GJA8-F1
#
_cell.length_a   1.000
_cell.length_b   1.000
_cell.length_c   1.000
_cell.angle_alpha   90.00
_cell.angle_beta   90.00
_cell.angle_gamma   90.00
#
_symmetry.space_group_name_H-M   'P 1'
#
loop_
_entity.id
_entity.type
_entity.pdbx_description
1 polymer ?
#
loop_
_entity_poly.entity_id
_entity_poly.type
_entity_poly.pdbx_seq_one_letter_code
_entity_poly.pdbx_strand_id
1 'polypeptide(L)' 'MTTQEKVTISLPKDLVNTLREVIPDRKRSKFIADLLKKQFQKQKEQTLIKAYKDAYPEIKTENQEFEGTINDGIS' A
#
# COMPACT_ATOMS: atom_id res chain seq x y z
N MET A 1 1.03 15.96 -22.44
CA MET A 1 -0.20 15.22 -22.77
C MET A 1 -0.55 14.35 -21.57
N THR A 2 -1.71 14.54 -20.94
CA THR A 2 -2.17 13.63 -19.88
C THR A 2 -2.76 12.39 -20.54
N THR A 3 -2.02 11.27 -20.51
CA THR A 3 -2.50 9.98 -21.00
C THR A 3 -3.51 9.41 -20.00
N GLN A 4 -4.80 9.53 -20.32
CA GLN A 4 -5.87 8.86 -19.57
C GLN A 4 -6.25 7.58 -20.30
N GLU A 5 -6.23 6.44 -19.58
CA GLU A 5 -6.74 5.17 -20.09
C GLU A 5 -8.16 4.91 -19.58
N LYS A 6 -9.04 4.47 -20.48
CA LYS A 6 -10.40 4.07 -20.13
C LYS A 6 -10.41 2.60 -19.76
N VAL A 7 -10.92 2.29 -18.57
CA VAL A 7 -11.08 0.91 -18.09
C VAL A 7 -12.56 0.62 -17.92
N THR A 8 -13.05 -0.42 -18.60
CA THR A 8 -14.42 -0.93 -18.45
C THR A 8 -14.40 -2.14 -17.53
N ILE A 9 -15.19 -2.09 -16.45
CA ILE A 9 -15.27 -3.18 -15.47
C ILE A 9 -16.73 -3.54 -15.20
N SER A 10 -16.98 -4.82 -14.97
CA SER A 10 -18.25 -5.32 -14.47
C SER A 10 -18.24 -5.30 -12.94
N LEU A 11 -19.28 -4.74 -12.35
CA LEU A 11 -19.47 -4.68 -10.89
C LEU A 11 -20.84 -5.24 -10.52
N PRO A 12 -21.02 -5.77 -9.29
CA PRO A 12 -22.32 -6.18 -8.79
C PRO A 12 -23.35 -5.05 -8.93
N LYS A 13 -24.56 -5.39 -9.36
CA LYS A 13 -25.62 -4.41 -9.65
C LYS A 13 -25.92 -3.52 -8.44
N ASP A 14 -25.98 -4.11 -7.25
CA ASP A 14 -26.29 -3.40 -6.01
C ASP A 14 -25.20 -2.38 -5.65
N LEU A 15 -23.93 -2.72 -5.90
CA LEU A 15 -22.80 -1.83 -5.69
C LEU A 15 -22.84 -0.65 -6.68
N VAL A 16 -23.22 -0.90 -7.93
CA VAL A 16 -23.38 0.15 -8.95
C VAL A 16 -24.54 1.08 -8.58
N ASN A 17 -25.67 0.54 -8.09
CA ASN A 17 -26.80 1.34 -7.64
C ASN A 17 -26.40 2.24 -6.47
N THR A 18 -25.75 1.67 -5.45
CA THR A 18 -25.23 2.43 -4.30
C THR A 18 -24.27 3.53 -4.74
N LEU A 19 -23.34 3.22 -5.65
CA LEU A 19 -22.40 4.20 -6.19
C LEU A 19 -23.13 5.34 -6.94
N ARG A 20 -24.24 5.03 -7.62
CA ARG A 20 -25.04 6.02 -8.35
C ARG A 20 -25.86 6.92 -7.43
N GLU A 21 -26.37 6.38 -6.34
CA GLU A 21 -27.13 7.12 -5.33
C GLU A 21 -26.24 8.03 -4.48
N VAL A 22 -25.08 7.53 -4.05
CA VAL A 22 -24.19 8.25 -3.13
C VAL A 22 -23.29 9.25 -3.84
N ILE A 23 -22.81 8.93 -5.05
CA ILE A 23 -21.85 9.77 -5.78
C ILE A 23 -22.56 10.52 -6.92
N PRO A 24 -22.44 11.86 -6.95
CA PRO A 24 -22.99 12.67 -8.03
C PRO A 24 -22.47 12.24 -9.42
N ASP A 25 -23.28 12.52 -10.44
CA ASP A 25 -22.90 12.28 -11.82
C ASP A 25 -21.56 12.94 -12.18
N ARG A 26 -20.82 12.30 -13.10
CA ARG A 26 -19.49 12.72 -13.57
C ARG A 26 -18.35 12.70 -12.52
N LYS A 27 -18.63 12.41 -11.24
CA LYS A 27 -17.59 12.27 -10.20
C LYS A 27 -17.21 10.82 -9.88
N ARG A 28 -17.94 9.84 -10.43
CA ARG A 28 -17.77 8.40 -10.13
C ARG A 28 -16.39 7.87 -10.49
N SER A 29 -15.87 8.17 -11.68
CA SER A 29 -14.53 7.72 -12.08
C SER A 29 -13.43 8.31 -11.20
N LYS A 30 -13.58 9.58 -10.78
CA LYS A 30 -12.65 10.22 -9.84
C LYS A 30 -12.68 9.54 -8.47
N PHE A 31 -13.89 9.28 -7.96
CA PHE A 31 -14.06 8.56 -6.68
C PHE A 31 -13.40 7.18 -6.70
N ILE A 32 -13.64 6.40 -7.76
CA ILE A 32 -13.02 5.07 -7.91
C ILE A 32 -11.49 5.18 -7.98
N ALA A 33 -10.96 6.13 -8.76
CA ALA A 33 -9.52 6.35 -8.89
C ALA A 33 -8.85 6.71 -7.54
N ASP A 34 -9.48 7.59 -6.75
CA ASP A 34 -8.98 7.97 -5.44
C ASP A 34 -8.98 6.78 -4.46
N LEU A 35 -10.01 5.93 -4.54
CA LEU A 35 -10.14 4.75 -3.70
C LEU A 35 -9.09 3.68 -4.06
N LEU A 36 -8.86 3.45 -5.37
CA LEU A 36 -7.79 2.57 -5.86
C LEU A 36 -6.41 3.07 -5.45
N LYS A 37 -6.14 4.39 -5.58
CA LYS A 37 -4.86 4.98 -5.16
C LYS A 37 -4.59 4.75 -3.68
N LYS A 38 -5.60 4.97 -2.83
CA LYS A 38 -5.51 4.68 -1.38
C LYS A 38 -5.27 3.20 -1.11
N GLN A 39 -5.95 2.31 -1.83
CA GLN A 39 -5.81 0.87 -1.64
C GLN A 39 -4.41 0.38 -2.05
N PHE A 40 -3.88 0.86 -3.18
CA PHE A 40 -2.52 0.52 -3.62
C PHE A 40 -1.46 1.04 -2.65
N GLN A 41 -1.66 2.24 -2.11
CA GLN A 41 -0.75 2.78 -1.10
C GLN A 41 -0.73 1.89 0.15
N LYS A 42 -1.90 1.50 0.67
CA LYS A 42 -2.01 0.58 1.80
C LYS A 42 -1.36 -0.78 1.52
N GLN A 43 -1.58 -1.35 0.33
CA GLN A 43 -0.95 -2.61 -0.05
C GLN A 43 0.57 -2.49 -0.12
N LYS A 44 1.10 -1.41 -0.68
CA LYS A 44 2.56 -1.15 -0.69
C LYS A 44 3.12 -1.05 0.73
N GLU A 45 2.46 -0.32 1.61
CA GLU A 45 2.86 -0.20 3.01
C GLU A 45 2.85 -1.57 3.71
N GLN A 46 1.80 -2.38 3.50
CA GLN A 46 1.74 -3.73 4.05
C GLN A 46 2.84 -4.64 3.51
N THR A 47 3.14 -4.57 2.20
CA THR A 47 4.23 -5.33 1.59
C THR A 47 5.59 -4.88 2.14
N LEU A 48 5.81 -3.58 2.36
CA LEU A 48 7.04 -3.06 2.96
C LEU A 48 7.18 -3.51 4.43
N ILE A 49 6.09 -3.46 5.21
CA ILE A 49 6.07 -3.95 6.60
C ILE A 49 6.37 -5.46 6.62
N LYS A 50 5.81 -6.22 5.69
CA LYS A 50 6.06 -7.66 5.58
C LYS A 50 7.51 -7.95 5.20
N ALA A 51 8.04 -7.28 4.16
CA ALA A 51 9.43 -7.42 3.76
C ALA A 51 10.41 -7.03 4.87
N TYR A 52 10.11 -5.98 5.64
CA TYR A 52 10.92 -5.59 6.79
C TYR A 52 10.89 -6.63 7.92
N LYS A 53 9.72 -7.22 8.19
CA LYS A 53 9.58 -8.32 9.16
C LYS A 53 10.29 -9.60 8.70
N ASP A 54 10.22 -9.90 7.41
CA ASP A 54 10.85 -11.08 6.81
C ASP A 54 12.39 -10.90 6.73
N ALA A 55 12.90 -9.67 6.61
CA ALA A 55 14.33 -9.34 6.69
C ALA A 55 14.85 -9.19 8.14
N TYR A 56 13.96 -8.99 9.11
CA TYR A 56 14.31 -8.86 10.53
C TYR A 56 15.06 -10.05 11.15
N PRO A 57 14.80 -11.33 10.82
CA PRO A 57 15.61 -12.45 11.33
C PRO A 57 17.07 -12.39 10.86
N GLU A 58 17.33 -11.93 9.63
CA GLU A 58 18.69 -11.75 9.11
C GLU A 58 19.39 -10.57 9.81
N ILE A 59 18.69 -9.42 9.93
CA ILE A 59 19.21 -8.21 10.62
C ILE A 59 19.43 -8.47 12.13
N LYS A 60 18.59 -9.29 12.79
CA LYS A 60 18.76 -9.63 14.20
C LYS A 60 19.99 -10.51 14.44
N THR A 61 20.27 -11.43 13.52
CA THR A 61 21.45 -12.30 13.61
C THR A 61 22.73 -11.49 13.41
N GLU A 62 22.72 -10.59 12.41
CA GLU A 62 23.82 -9.66 12.15
C GLU A 62 24.05 -8.68 13.32
N ASN A 63 22.98 -8.08 13.87
CA ASN A 63 23.10 -7.19 15.04
C ASN A 63 23.57 -7.93 16.30
N GLN A 64 23.26 -9.22 16.49
CA GLN A 64 23.79 -10.00 17.62
C GLN A 64 25.30 -10.26 17.50
N GLU A 65 25.84 -10.35 16.28
CA GLU A 65 27.29 -10.44 16.05
C GLU A 65 27.98 -9.09 16.30
N PHE A 66 27.32 -7.97 15.99
CA PHE A 66 27.85 -6.62 16.20
C PHE A 66 27.62 -6.06 17.62
N GLU A 67 26.65 -6.55 18.40
CA GLU A 67 26.47 -6.17 19.81
C GLU A 67 27.68 -6.53 20.69
N GLY A 68 28.48 -7.53 20.29
CA GLY A 68 29.73 -7.88 20.96
C GLY A 68 30.86 -6.86 20.81
N THR A 69 30.79 -5.95 19.82
CA THR A 69 31.83 -4.95 19.53
C THR A 69 31.48 -3.53 19.97
N ILE A 70 30.26 -3.28 20.46
CA ILE A 70 29.82 -1.92 20.88
C ILE A 70 30.60 -1.40 22.11
N ASN A 71 31.17 -2.28 22.92
CA ASN A 71 32.00 -1.92 24.08
C ASN A 71 33.52 -1.93 23.80
N ASP A 72 33.94 -2.25 22.57
CA ASP A 72 35.36 -2.32 22.22
C ASP A 72 35.86 -0.92 21.82
N GLY A 73 36.01 -0.04 22.82
CA GLY A 73 36.60 1.30 22.62
C GLY A 73 36.02 2.45 23.45
N ILE A 74 34.99 2.24 24.28
CA ILE A 74 34.58 3.25 25.27
C ILE A 74 35.43 3.05 26.53
N SER A 75 36.56 3.77 26.59
CA SER A 75 37.35 4.04 27.79
C SER A 75 37.19 5.50 28.19
#